data_AF-A0A8S2IYI9-F1
#
_entry.id   AF-A0A8S2IYI9-F1
#
_cell.length_a   1.000
_cell.length_b   1.000
_cell.length_c   1.000
_cell.angle_alpha   90.00
_cell.angle_beta   90.00
_cell.angle_gamma   90.00
#
_symmetry.space_group_name_H-M   'P 1'
#
loop_
_entity.id
_entity.type
_entity.pdbx_description
1 polymer ?
#
loop_
_entity_poly.entity_id
_entity_poly.type
_entity_poly.pdbx_seq_one_letter_code
_entity_poly.pdbx_strand_id
1 'polypeptide(L)'
;MANNKEAMALVVDIGAGMSEAAPGFDSPLQITSDVLQMIVQRKMFQQSKDELALILYGTDETNNDLADENNYQNINVAFSLSPANWHLFEEIQKIKPGNAPADLVDAIVVAADHLRRETEGKRGFVAKRVLLFTNAATPFNDHSLKIILESLRRQDIIVDAIGPTWGQQDDDNQHDENDRPDSPMHTSEH
;
A
#
# COMPACT_ATOMS: atom_id res chain seq x y z
N MET A 1 9.00 27.72 16.04
CA MET A 1 9.08 26.91 14.81
C MET A 1 7.71 26.31 14.59
N ALA A 2 7.13 26.45 13.39
CA ALA A 2 5.86 25.80 13.11
C ALA A 2 6.06 24.28 13.26
N ASN A 3 5.32 23.65 14.19
CA ASN A 3 5.28 22.20 14.32
C ASN A 3 4.54 21.65 13.09
N ASN A 4 5.26 21.47 12.00
CA ASN A 4 4.76 20.83 10.81
C ASN A 4 4.80 19.31 11.07
N LYS A 5 3.63 18.69 11.10
CA LYS A 5 3.47 17.23 11.20
C LYS A 5 2.64 16.72 10.04
N GLU A 6 2.86 15.46 9.68
CA GLU A 6 2.04 14.77 8.70
C GLU A 6 1.04 13.83 9.38
N ALA A 7 -0.13 13.66 8.75
CA ALA A 7 -1.07 12.61 9.09
C ALA A 7 -0.96 11.50 8.05
N MET A 8 -0.59 10.29 8.49
CA MET A 8 -0.34 9.16 7.61
C MET A 8 -1.26 7.99 7.96
N ALA A 9 -2.00 7.48 6.98
CA ALA A 9 -2.71 6.22 7.09
C ALA A 9 -1.88 5.10 6.44
N LEU A 10 -1.49 4.11 7.23
CA LEU A 10 -0.85 2.88 6.78
C LEU A 10 -1.98 1.91 6.41
N VAL A 11 -2.28 1.77 5.13
CA VAL A 11 -3.35 0.92 4.63
C VAL A 11 -2.73 -0.37 4.12
N VAL A 12 -3.05 -1.49 4.75
CA VAL A 12 -2.37 -2.77 4.52
C VAL A 12 -3.35 -3.80 4.01
N ASP A 13 -3.03 -4.35 2.85
CA ASP A 13 -3.66 -5.54 2.29
C ASP A 13 -3.20 -6.76 3.07
N ILE A 14 -4.13 -7.42 3.75
CA ILE A 14 -3.85 -8.68 4.45
C ILE A 14 -4.49 -9.87 3.75
N GLY A 15 -5.03 -9.71 2.53
CA GLY A 15 -5.72 -10.76 1.80
C GLY A 15 -4.81 -11.95 1.43
N ALA A 16 -5.43 -13.05 1.02
CA ALA A 16 -4.73 -14.31 0.72
C ALA A 16 -3.56 -14.12 -0.27
N GLY A 17 -3.74 -13.32 -1.33
CA GLY A 17 -2.70 -13.07 -2.33
C GLY A 17 -1.44 -12.36 -1.79
N MET A 18 -1.56 -11.62 -0.68
CA MET A 18 -0.40 -11.02 0.00
C MET A 18 0.37 -12.03 0.85
N SER A 19 -0.22 -13.18 1.13
CA SER A 19 0.34 -14.22 2.01
C SER A 19 1.00 -15.36 1.23
N GLU A 20 0.86 -15.37 -0.10
CA GLU A 20 1.48 -16.37 -0.96
C GLU A 20 2.96 -16.06 -1.19
N ALA A 21 3.81 -17.10 -1.10
CA ALA A 21 5.24 -17.02 -1.35
C ALA A 21 5.77 -18.32 -1.94
N ALA A 22 6.82 -18.21 -2.76
CA ALA A 22 7.59 -19.39 -3.18
C ALA A 22 8.33 -20.00 -1.97
N PRO A 23 8.57 -21.32 -1.95
CA PRO A 23 9.30 -21.97 -0.86
C PRO A 23 10.66 -21.31 -0.61
N GLY A 24 10.90 -20.87 0.64
CA GLY A 24 12.14 -20.22 1.05
C GLY A 24 12.19 -18.70 0.87
N PHE A 25 11.10 -18.08 0.41
CA PHE A 25 10.97 -16.62 0.31
C PHE A 25 9.89 -16.11 1.26
N ASP A 26 10.06 -14.87 1.72
CA ASP A 26 9.03 -14.16 2.48
C ASP A 26 7.88 -13.73 1.56
N SER A 27 6.66 -13.84 2.06
CA SER A 27 5.47 -13.32 1.39
C SER A 27 5.47 -11.79 1.35
N PRO A 28 4.75 -11.17 0.40
CA PRO A 28 4.54 -9.72 0.37
C PRO A 28 4.04 -9.15 1.71
N LEU A 29 3.20 -9.89 2.44
CA LEU A 29 2.68 -9.48 3.75
C LEU A 29 3.76 -9.50 4.85
N GLN A 30 4.66 -10.49 4.84
CA GLN A 30 5.79 -10.55 5.77
C GLN A 30 6.75 -9.38 5.51
N ILE A 31 7.12 -9.14 4.24
CA ILE A 31 7.96 -8.01 3.85
C ILE A 31 7.31 -6.69 4.25
N THR A 32 6.00 -6.55 4.02
CA THR A 32 5.22 -5.37 4.42
C THR A 32 5.27 -5.16 5.93
N SER A 33 5.04 -6.20 6.72
CA SER A 33 5.10 -6.15 8.19
C SER A 33 6.48 -5.70 8.69
N ASP A 34 7.56 -6.15 8.07
CA ASP A 34 8.93 -5.75 8.42
C ASP A 34 9.21 -4.28 8.06
N VAL A 35 8.75 -3.83 6.90
CA VAL A 35 8.86 -2.42 6.48
C VAL A 35 8.08 -1.51 7.43
N LEU A 36 6.86 -1.89 7.80
CA LEU A 36 6.02 -1.12 8.74
C LEU A 36 6.67 -1.04 10.12
N GLN A 37 7.20 -2.16 10.64
CA GLN A 37 7.96 -2.19 11.89
C GLN A 37 9.15 -1.23 11.84
N MET A 38 9.92 -1.24 10.74
CA MET A 38 11.05 -0.32 10.54
C MET A 38 10.59 1.15 10.53
N ILE A 39 9.51 1.48 9.81
CA ILE A 39 8.95 2.84 9.75
C ILE A 39 8.56 3.33 11.15
N VAL A 40 7.83 2.52 11.90
CA VAL A 40 7.34 2.87 13.24
C VAL A 40 8.47 3.02 14.23
N GLN A 41 9.40 2.05 14.30
CA GLN A 41 10.58 2.13 15.16
C GLN A 41 11.40 3.40 14.87
N ARG A 42 11.65 3.70 13.60
CA ARG A 42 12.39 4.90 13.19
C ARG A 42 11.70 6.17 13.67
N LYS A 43 10.37 6.28 13.46
CA LYS A 43 9.60 7.46 13.91
C LYS A 43 9.59 7.61 15.43
N MET A 44 9.50 6.50 16.18
CA MET A 44 9.58 6.50 17.64
C MET A 44 10.94 7.02 18.14
N PHE A 45 12.05 6.46 17.64
CA PHE A 45 13.39 6.84 18.09
C PHE A 45 13.78 8.26 17.67
N GLN A 46 13.24 8.75 16.55
CA GLN A 46 13.42 10.13 16.10
C GLN A 46 12.48 11.12 16.82
N GLN A 47 11.59 10.64 17.69
CA GLN A 47 10.57 11.45 18.36
C GLN A 47 9.76 12.29 17.37
N SER A 48 9.41 11.69 16.22
CA SER A 48 8.65 12.37 15.16
C SER A 48 7.32 12.91 15.72
N LYS A 49 6.89 14.07 15.19
CA LYS A 49 5.59 14.67 15.49
C LYS A 49 4.47 14.17 14.57
N ASP A 50 4.82 13.38 13.57
CA ASP A 50 3.86 12.77 12.67
C ASP A 50 2.93 11.84 13.43
N GLU A 51 1.69 11.78 12.96
CA GLU A 51 0.69 10.86 13.48
C GLU A 51 0.39 9.79 12.42
N LEU A 52 0.24 8.56 12.91
CA LEU A 52 0.04 7.36 12.11
C LEU A 52 -1.30 6.73 12.49
N ALA A 53 -2.03 6.23 11.51
CA ALA A 53 -3.14 5.30 11.67
C ALA A 53 -2.79 3.98 10.97
N LEU A 54 -3.29 2.86 11.48
CA LEU A 54 -3.19 1.55 10.84
C LEU A 54 -4.59 1.09 10.41
N ILE A 55 -4.75 0.84 9.12
CA ILE A 55 -5.98 0.31 8.53
C ILE A 55 -5.61 -0.99 7.83
N LEU A 56 -6.31 -2.06 8.17
CA LEU A 56 -6.16 -3.39 7.56
C LEU A 56 -7.39 -3.66 6.71
N TYR A 57 -7.21 -4.18 5.50
CA TYR A 57 -8.33 -4.64 4.67
C TYR A 57 -8.12 -6.10 4.22
N GLY A 58 -9.21 -6.85 4.13
CA GLY A 58 -9.22 -8.31 4.04
C GLY A 58 -9.39 -9.00 5.40
N THR A 59 -9.79 -8.25 6.43
CA THR A 59 -10.00 -8.77 7.80
C THR A 59 -11.33 -9.52 7.92
N ASP A 60 -11.37 -10.56 8.76
CA ASP A 60 -12.63 -11.25 9.07
C ASP A 60 -13.64 -10.34 9.79
N GLU A 61 -13.13 -9.40 10.58
CA GLU A 61 -13.92 -8.40 11.29
C GLU A 61 -14.01 -7.09 10.49
N THR A 62 -15.12 -6.36 10.64
CA THR A 62 -15.30 -5.00 10.11
C THR A 62 -15.34 -4.03 11.28
N ASN A 63 -14.43 -3.05 11.29
CA ASN A 63 -14.41 -2.00 12.30
C ASN A 63 -13.91 -0.69 11.68
N ASN A 64 -14.83 0.02 11.06
CA ASN A 64 -14.60 1.36 10.53
C ASN A 64 -15.93 2.14 10.55
N ASP A 65 -15.84 3.47 10.58
CA ASP A 65 -17.02 4.33 10.78
C ASP A 65 -17.90 4.51 9.53
N LEU A 66 -17.46 4.00 8.36
CA LEU A 66 -18.23 4.04 7.12
C LEU A 66 -19.02 2.75 6.88
N ALA A 67 -18.68 1.67 7.58
CA ALA A 67 -19.29 0.36 7.38
C ALA A 67 -20.79 0.38 7.63
N ASP A 68 -21.53 -0.22 6.70
CA ASP A 68 -22.96 -0.54 6.85
C ASP A 68 -23.18 -2.04 6.58
N GLU A 69 -24.39 -2.47 6.24
CA GLU A 69 -24.64 -3.90 5.98
C GLU A 69 -23.95 -4.45 4.72
N ASN A 70 -23.58 -3.58 3.76
CA ASN A 70 -23.10 -4.00 2.44
C ASN A 70 -21.80 -3.30 2.00
N ASN A 71 -21.47 -2.13 2.55
CA ASN A 71 -20.36 -1.31 2.11
C ASN A 71 -19.23 -1.30 3.14
N TYR A 72 -17.99 -1.10 2.67
CA TYR A 72 -16.78 -0.97 3.49
C TYR A 72 -16.58 -2.14 4.48
N GLN A 73 -16.98 -3.34 4.06
CA GLN A 73 -16.80 -4.57 4.85
C GLN A 73 -15.35 -5.02 4.86
N ASN A 74 -14.99 -5.81 5.87
CA ASN A 74 -13.70 -6.47 5.96
C ASN A 74 -12.52 -5.48 5.99
N ILE A 75 -12.79 -4.29 6.53
CA ILE A 75 -11.83 -3.22 6.76
C ILE A 75 -11.86 -2.86 8.25
N ASN A 76 -10.70 -2.88 8.88
CA ASN A 76 -10.52 -2.60 10.30
C ASN A 76 -9.51 -1.45 10.50
N VAL A 77 -9.92 -0.40 11.21
CA VAL A 77 -9.02 0.63 11.75
C VAL A 77 -8.39 0.07 13.03
N ALA A 78 -7.30 -0.68 12.87
CA ALA A 78 -6.59 -1.35 13.96
C ALA A 78 -5.88 -0.36 14.92
N PHE A 79 -5.52 0.83 14.43
CA PHE A 79 -4.93 1.88 15.25
C PHE A 79 -5.37 3.27 14.77
N SER A 80 -6.00 4.04 15.66
CA SER A 80 -6.46 5.40 15.35
C SER A 80 -5.29 6.39 15.24
N LEU A 81 -5.52 7.52 14.55
CA LEU A 81 -4.46 8.49 14.25
C LEU A 81 -3.80 9.00 15.54
N SER A 82 -2.53 8.67 15.73
CA SER A 82 -1.77 9.03 16.94
C SER A 82 -0.26 8.99 16.68
N PRO A 83 0.57 9.64 17.51
CA PRO A 83 2.02 9.54 17.39
C PRO A 83 2.49 8.09 17.45
N ALA A 84 3.56 7.79 16.71
CA ALA A 84 4.18 6.47 16.72
C ALA A 84 4.52 6.03 18.15
N ASN A 85 4.04 4.86 18.55
CA ASN A 85 4.22 4.35 19.91
C ASN A 85 4.30 2.82 19.89
N TRP A 86 4.56 2.25 21.07
CA TRP A 86 4.70 0.80 21.22
C TRP A 86 3.42 0.03 20.90
N HIS A 87 2.25 0.63 21.13
CA HIS A 87 0.97 0.00 20.81
C HIS A 87 0.80 -0.19 19.30
N LEU A 88 1.09 0.83 18.48
CA LEU A 88 1.10 0.69 17.02
C LEU A 88 2.10 -0.39 16.56
N PHE A 89 3.28 -0.44 17.18
CA PHE A 89 4.27 -1.47 16.88
C PHE A 89 3.73 -2.88 17.17
N GLU A 90 3.08 -3.08 18.32
CA GLU A 90 2.43 -4.35 18.67
C GLU A 90 1.29 -4.71 17.73
N GLU A 91 0.47 -3.75 17.29
CA GLU A 91 -0.60 -4.00 16.31
C GLU A 91 -0.04 -4.48 14.97
N ILE A 92 1.08 -3.91 14.51
CA ILE A 92 1.76 -4.39 13.30
C ILE A 92 2.26 -5.83 13.48
N GLN A 93 2.81 -6.18 14.65
CA GLN A 93 3.25 -7.56 14.93
C GLN A 93 2.11 -8.58 14.99
N LYS A 94 0.88 -8.13 15.22
CA LYS A 94 -0.32 -8.99 15.25
C LYS A 94 -0.93 -9.19 13.86
N ILE A 95 -0.46 -8.48 12.83
CA ILE A 95 -0.95 -8.63 11.46
C ILE A 95 -0.80 -10.10 11.04
N LYS A 96 -1.90 -10.66 10.54
CA LYS A 96 -1.99 -12.02 10.06
C LYS A 96 -2.72 -12.04 8.72
N PRO A 97 -2.47 -13.06 7.88
CA PRO A 97 -3.29 -13.31 6.70
C PRO A 97 -4.79 -13.33 7.03
N GLY A 98 -5.56 -12.56 6.28
CA GLY A 98 -7.00 -12.59 6.24
C GLY A 98 -7.51 -13.29 4.98
N ASN A 99 -8.74 -13.79 5.05
CA ASN A 99 -9.36 -14.55 3.96
C ASN A 99 -10.65 -13.91 3.42
N ALA A 100 -11.05 -12.76 3.97
CA ALA A 100 -12.26 -12.10 3.57
C ALA A 100 -12.05 -11.24 2.31
N PRO A 101 -13.02 -11.18 1.39
CA PRO A 101 -12.95 -10.25 0.26
C PRO A 101 -13.09 -8.82 0.76
N ALA A 102 -12.21 -7.93 0.31
CA ALA A 102 -12.29 -6.51 0.60
C ALA A 102 -11.84 -5.71 -0.63
N ASP A 103 -12.46 -4.55 -0.82
CA ASP A 103 -12.19 -3.69 -1.97
C ASP A 103 -11.10 -2.66 -1.63
N LEU A 104 -10.08 -2.59 -2.49
CA LEU A 104 -8.96 -1.66 -2.38
C LEU A 104 -9.42 -0.19 -2.27
N VAL A 105 -10.40 0.17 -3.10
CA VAL A 105 -10.92 1.53 -3.21
C VAL A 105 -11.70 1.89 -1.95
N ASP A 106 -12.47 0.96 -1.40
CA ASP A 106 -13.16 1.12 -0.12
C ASP A 106 -12.14 1.37 1.02
N ALA A 107 -11.03 0.64 1.05
CA ALA A 107 -9.97 0.84 2.04
C ALA A 107 -9.34 2.23 1.95
N ILE A 108 -9.11 2.76 0.74
CA ILE A 108 -8.63 4.14 0.52
C ILE A 108 -9.66 5.16 1.03
N VAL A 109 -10.95 4.95 0.77
CA VAL A 109 -12.03 5.84 1.22
C VAL A 109 -12.14 5.86 2.74
N VAL A 110 -12.09 4.69 3.39
CA VAL A 110 -12.05 4.57 4.86
C VAL A 110 -10.84 5.31 5.43
N ALA A 111 -9.66 5.12 4.85
CA ALA A 111 -8.45 5.81 5.30
C ALA A 111 -8.56 7.33 5.13
N ALA A 112 -9.09 7.80 4.00
CA ALA A 112 -9.28 9.22 3.72
C ALA A 112 -10.28 9.87 4.68
N ASP A 113 -11.43 9.24 4.93
CA ASP A 113 -12.39 9.73 5.92
C ASP A 113 -11.81 9.74 7.33
N HIS A 114 -11.10 8.67 7.72
CA HIS A 114 -10.45 8.60 9.02
C HIS A 114 -9.44 9.74 9.21
N LEU A 115 -8.55 9.96 8.23
CA LEU A 115 -7.62 11.10 8.26
C LEU A 115 -8.35 12.44 8.31
N ARG A 116 -9.44 12.61 7.55
CA ARG A 116 -10.23 13.85 7.56
C ARG A 116 -10.80 14.12 8.96
N ARG A 117 -11.52 13.16 9.54
CA ARG A 117 -12.15 13.30 10.87
C ARG A 117 -11.11 13.52 11.97
N GLU A 118 -10.04 12.72 11.96
CA GLU A 118 -9.00 12.81 12.96
C GLU A 118 -8.10 14.04 12.82
N THR A 119 -8.13 14.77 11.70
CA THR A 119 -7.38 16.04 11.54
C THR A 119 -8.27 17.27 11.62
N GLU A 120 -9.60 17.10 11.58
CA GLU A 120 -10.55 18.20 11.63
C GLU A 120 -10.42 19.00 12.94
N GLY A 121 -10.30 20.33 12.81
CA GLY A 121 -10.08 21.23 13.95
C GLY A 121 -8.69 21.17 14.60
N LYS A 122 -7.82 20.20 14.24
CA LYS A 122 -6.44 20.10 14.75
C LYS A 122 -5.51 20.98 13.92
N ARG A 123 -4.56 21.67 14.57
CA ARG A 123 -3.55 22.54 13.90
C ARG A 123 -2.21 21.82 13.71
N GLY A 124 -1.42 22.27 12.75
CA GLY A 124 -0.05 21.81 12.51
C GLY A 124 0.09 20.64 11.52
N PHE A 125 -1.01 20.07 11.04
CA PHE A 125 -0.97 19.13 9.92
C PHE A 125 -0.71 19.89 8.62
N VAL A 126 0.40 19.58 7.96
CA VAL A 126 0.78 20.21 6.68
C VAL A 126 0.56 19.31 5.48
N ALA A 127 0.40 18.01 5.70
CA ALA A 127 0.11 17.03 4.67
C ALA A 127 -0.70 15.86 5.25
N LYS A 128 -1.52 15.26 4.38
CA LYS A 128 -2.24 14.01 4.64
C LYS A 128 -1.83 12.99 3.59
N ARG A 129 -1.46 11.80 4.02
CA ARG A 129 -0.93 10.76 3.13
C ARG A 129 -1.56 9.41 3.44
N VAL A 130 -1.94 8.69 2.40
CA VAL A 130 -2.31 7.28 2.46
C VAL A 130 -1.14 6.49 1.87
N LEU A 131 -0.51 5.66 2.70
CA LEU A 131 0.51 4.70 2.27
C LEU A 131 -0.16 3.35 2.12
N LEU A 132 -0.42 2.95 0.88
CA LEU A 132 -1.12 1.73 0.53
C LEU A 132 -0.12 0.62 0.24
N PHE A 133 -0.18 -0.47 1.01
CA PHE A 133 0.66 -1.65 0.88
C PHE A 133 -0.17 -2.80 0.32
N THR A 134 0.03 -3.13 -0.96
CA THR A 134 -0.77 -4.16 -1.66
C THR A 134 0.01 -4.76 -2.83
N ASN A 135 -0.36 -5.97 -3.24
CA ASN A 135 0.09 -6.56 -4.51
C ASN A 135 -0.82 -6.17 -5.69
N ALA A 136 -1.95 -5.50 -5.43
CA ALA A 136 -2.98 -5.14 -6.40
C ALA A 136 -3.49 -6.32 -7.26
N ALA A 137 -3.44 -7.54 -6.72
CA ALA A 137 -3.85 -8.75 -7.44
C ALA A 137 -5.36 -9.00 -7.39
N THR A 138 -6.06 -8.39 -6.43
CA THR A 138 -7.51 -8.51 -6.28
C THR A 138 -8.24 -7.51 -7.18
N PRO A 139 -9.30 -7.94 -7.89
CA PRO A 139 -10.19 -7.01 -8.58
C PRO A 139 -10.79 -6.00 -7.60
N PHE A 140 -10.91 -4.75 -8.03
CA PHE A 140 -11.57 -3.69 -7.28
C PHE A 140 -12.59 -2.98 -8.16
N ASN A 141 -13.56 -2.32 -7.54
CA ASN A 141 -14.60 -1.57 -8.23
C ASN A 141 -14.08 -0.22 -8.74
N ASP A 142 -14.02 -0.05 -10.06
CA ASP A 142 -13.53 1.15 -10.72
C ASP A 142 -14.59 2.25 -10.95
N HIS A 143 -15.88 1.94 -10.75
CA HIS A 143 -16.98 2.84 -11.10
C HIS A 143 -16.91 4.18 -10.36
N SER A 144 -16.40 4.18 -9.13
CA SER A 144 -16.33 5.36 -8.26
C SER A 144 -14.95 6.01 -8.23
N LEU A 145 -13.95 5.46 -8.94
CA LEU A 145 -12.56 5.92 -8.85
C LEU A 145 -12.39 7.40 -9.18
N LYS A 146 -13.07 7.90 -10.22
CA LYS A 146 -12.98 9.32 -10.61
C LYS A 146 -13.46 10.25 -9.49
N ILE A 147 -14.59 9.92 -8.87
CA ILE A 147 -15.18 10.71 -7.79
C ILE A 147 -14.26 10.69 -6.57
N ILE A 148 -13.66 9.53 -6.28
CA ILE A 148 -12.73 9.35 -5.15
C ILE A 148 -11.44 10.13 -5.37
N LEU A 149 -10.85 10.05 -6.57
CA LEU A 149 -9.67 10.83 -6.94
C LEU A 149 -9.91 12.34 -6.80
N GLU A 150 -11.08 12.83 -7.23
CA GLU A 150 -11.46 14.23 -7.03
C GLU A 150 -11.62 14.58 -5.55
N SER A 151 -12.22 13.69 -4.75
CA SER A 151 -12.38 13.89 -3.31
C SER A 151 -11.03 13.97 -2.59
N LEU A 152 -10.11 13.06 -2.89
CA LEU A 152 -8.75 13.04 -2.32
C LEU A 152 -7.99 14.32 -2.67
N ARG A 153 -8.06 14.77 -3.93
CA ARG A 153 -7.45 16.04 -4.36
C ARG A 153 -8.04 17.24 -3.62
N ARG A 154 -9.36 17.31 -3.46
CA ARG A 154 -10.02 18.40 -2.71
C ARG A 154 -9.64 18.43 -1.23
N GLN A 155 -9.21 17.30 -0.68
CA GLN A 155 -8.80 17.16 0.73
C GLN A 155 -7.29 17.24 0.94
N ASP A 156 -6.52 17.51 -0.12
CA ASP A 156 -5.05 17.50 -0.14
C ASP A 156 -4.46 16.19 0.40
N ILE A 157 -5.09 15.06 0.08
CA ILE A 157 -4.63 13.72 0.43
C ILE A 157 -3.81 13.15 -0.73
N ILE A 158 -2.57 12.79 -0.43
CA ILE A 158 -1.66 12.08 -1.34
C ILE A 158 -1.80 10.58 -1.11
N VAL A 159 -1.84 9.78 -2.16
CA VAL A 159 -1.83 8.31 -2.07
C VAL A 159 -0.55 7.79 -2.71
N ASP A 160 0.25 7.04 -1.95
CA ASP A 160 1.40 6.30 -2.47
C ASP A 160 1.12 4.81 -2.36
N ALA A 161 1.21 4.11 -3.50
CA ALA A 161 1.11 2.66 -3.54
C ALA A 161 2.52 2.04 -3.43
N ILE A 162 2.65 1.04 -2.55
CA ILE A 162 3.86 0.30 -2.25
C ILE A 162 3.53 -1.19 -2.42
N GLY A 163 4.33 -1.89 -3.21
CA GLY A 163 4.07 -3.28 -3.53
C GLY A 163 5.18 -3.87 -4.41
N PRO A 164 4.98 -5.10 -4.90
CA PRO A 164 5.92 -5.72 -5.83
C PRO A 164 6.03 -4.89 -7.10
N THR A 165 7.12 -5.07 -7.85
CA THR A 165 7.31 -4.37 -9.11
C THR A 165 6.15 -4.68 -10.07
N TRP A 166 5.28 -3.71 -10.30
CA TRP A 166 4.19 -3.83 -11.25
C TRP A 166 4.71 -3.57 -12.67
N GLY A 167 4.55 -4.54 -13.57
CA GLY A 167 4.70 -4.29 -15.01
C GLY A 167 6.12 -4.12 -15.54
N GLN A 168 7.15 -4.67 -14.90
CA GLN A 168 8.39 -4.98 -15.65
C GLN A 168 8.17 -6.29 -16.41
N GLN A 169 7.62 -6.18 -17.63
CA GLN A 169 7.96 -7.16 -18.65
C GLN A 169 9.42 -6.92 -18.98
N ASP A 170 10.25 -7.95 -18.83
CA ASP A 170 11.63 -7.93 -19.30
C ASP A 170 11.62 -7.68 -20.82
N ASP A 171 11.82 -6.43 -21.23
CA ASP A 171 12.03 -6.02 -22.63
C ASP A 171 13.43 -6.44 -23.14
N ASP A 172 13.99 -7.54 -22.64
CA ASP A 172 15.32 -8.06 -22.97
C ASP A 172 15.22 -9.30 -23.87
N ASN A 173 14.43 -9.24 -24.94
CA ASN A 173 14.50 -10.21 -26.05
C ASN A 173 14.21 -9.55 -27.40
N GLN A 174 14.96 -8.50 -27.75
CA GLN A 174 15.28 -8.22 -29.15
C GLN A 174 16.70 -8.72 -29.42
N HIS A 175 16.83 -10.02 -29.68
CA HIS A 175 17.96 -10.53 -30.43
C HIS A 175 17.76 -10.09 -31.89
N ASP A 176 18.53 -9.08 -32.31
CA ASP A 176 18.69 -8.72 -33.72
C ASP A 176 19.29 -9.91 -34.49
N GLU A 177 18.43 -10.72 -35.11
CA GLU A 177 18.80 -11.55 -36.24
C GLU A 177 19.02 -10.65 -37.47
N ASN A 178 20.16 -9.96 -37.58
CA ASN A 178 20.53 -9.29 -38.83
C ASN A 178 22.01 -8.96 -38.99
N ASP A 179 22.90 -9.91 -38.70
CA ASP A 179 24.25 -9.89 -39.28
C ASP A 179 24.56 -11.24 -39.94
N ARG A 180 24.07 -11.39 -41.19
CA ARG A 180 24.69 -12.29 -42.17
C ARG A 180 25.76 -11.49 -42.89
N PRO A 181 27.05 -11.83 -42.77
CA PRO A 181 28.01 -11.47 -43.80
C PRO A 181 27.91 -12.48 -44.95
N ASP A 182 27.77 -11.94 -46.14
CA ASP A 182 27.76 -12.61 -47.43
C ASP A 182 28.81 -13.72 -47.56
N SER A 183 28.40 -14.85 -48.14
CA SER A 183 29.32 -15.79 -48.77
C SER A 183 29.73 -15.26 -50.14
N PRO A 184 31.03 -15.18 -50.47
CA PRO A 184 31.47 -15.23 -51.85
C PRO A 184 31.90 -16.66 -52.22
N MET A 185 31.38 -17.12 -53.34
CA MET A 185 31.78 -18.32 -54.07
C MET A 185 33.25 -18.28 -54.51
N HIS A 186 33.92 -19.44 -54.32
CA HIS A 186 34.86 -20.13 -55.22
C HIS A 186 36.25 -19.55 -55.53
N THR A 187 37.30 -20.35 -55.30
CA THR A 187 38.31 -20.75 -56.31
C THR A 187 39.04 -22.04 -55.90
N SER A 188 39.40 -22.83 -56.92
CA SER A 188 39.98 -24.17 -56.92
C SER A 188 41.49 -24.27 -56.59
N GLU A 189 41.98 -25.52 -56.58
CA GLU A 189 43.39 -26.01 -56.65
C GLU A 189 44.15 -26.08 -55.30
N HIS A 190 44.84 -27.16 -54.89
CA HIS A 190 45.34 -28.40 -55.52
C HIS A 190 45.13 -29.60 -54.59
#